data_AF-A0A965LEX3-F1
#
_entry.id   AF-A0A965LEX3-F1
#
_cell.length_a   1.000
_cell.length_b   1.000
_cell.length_c   1.000
_cell.angle_alpha   90.00
_cell.angle_beta   90.00
_cell.angle_gamma   90.00
#
_symmetry.space_group_name_H-M   'P 1'
#
loop_
_entity.id
_entity.type
_entity.pdbx_description
1 polymer ?
#
loop_
_entity_poly.entity_id
_entity_poly.type
_entity_poly.pdbx_seq_one_letter_code
_entity_poly.pdbx_strand_id
1 'polypeptide(L)'
;MSLQGDFNFFRFIPGDPLYPFTPYITLGVGTFNYDPYAFLNGQKYFLRKLGTEGQGTATYPDRKPYSNQAFCFPLGMGVKYNLSKNINLAFEIKKSEISIKKIRI
;
A
#
# COMPACT_ATOMS: atom_id res chain seq x y z
N MET A 1 2.87 0.40 -8.94
CA MET A 1 1.62 0.05 -9.64
C MET A 1 0.76 -0.76 -8.69
N SER A 2 -0.54 -0.49 -8.60
CA SER A 2 -1.45 -1.19 -7.70
C SER A 2 -2.67 -1.72 -8.43
N LEU A 3 -3.08 -2.94 -8.07
CA LEU A 3 -4.34 -3.55 -8.45
C LEU A 3 -5.20 -3.66 -7.18
N GLN A 4 -6.44 -3.21 -7.26
CA GLN A 4 -7.40 -3.25 -6.15
C GLN A 4 -8.71 -3.83 -6.66
N GLY A 5 -9.33 -4.69 -5.86
CA GLY A 5 -10.65 -5.25 -6.09
C GLY A 5 -11.54 -5.00 -4.89
N ASP A 6 -12.77 -4.57 -5.16
CA ASP A 6 -13.77 -4.27 -4.14
C ASP A 6 -14.86 -5.36 -4.17
N PHE A 7 -15.16 -5.94 -3.01
CA PHE A 7 -16.21 -6.92 -2.84
C PHE A 7 -17.31 -6.35 -1.96
N ASN A 8 -18.52 -6.19 -2.52
CA ASN A 8 -19.70 -5.74 -1.78
C ASN A 8 -20.47 -7.00 -1.33
N PHE A 9 -20.71 -7.15 -0.02
CA PHE A 9 -21.40 -8.34 0.51
C PHE A 9 -22.89 -8.39 0.14
N PHE A 10 -23.50 -7.22 -0.08
CA PHE A 10 -24.90 -7.12 -0.49
C PHE A 10 -25.00 -6.42 -1.85
N ARG A 11 -26.11 -6.69 -2.55
CA ARG A 11 -26.41 -6.08 -3.84
C ARG A 11 -26.81 -4.62 -3.60
N PHE A 12 -25.84 -3.72 -3.73
CA PHE A 12 -26.08 -2.28 -3.62
C PHE A 12 -26.73 -1.76 -4.91
N ILE A 13 -28.04 -1.49 -4.86
CA ILE A 13 -28.76 -0.82 -5.93
C ILE A 13 -28.99 0.63 -5.49
N PRO A 14 -28.29 1.61 -6.11
CA PRO A 14 -28.48 3.01 -5.76
C PRO A 14 -29.92 3.43 -6.03
N GLY A 15 -30.62 3.86 -4.98
CA GLY A 15 -32.00 4.35 -5.05
C GLY A 15 -33.09 3.38 -4.59
N ASP A 16 -32.76 2.14 -4.22
CA ASP A 16 -33.73 1.18 -3.67
C ASP A 16 -33.82 1.30 -2.13
N PRO A 17 -35.00 1.61 -1.55
CA PRO A 17 -35.19 1.70 -0.11
C PRO A 17 -35.10 0.35 0.63
N LEU A 18 -35.13 -0.79 -0.05
CA LEU A 18 -34.97 -2.10 0.60
C LEU A 18 -33.51 -2.43 0.96
N TYR A 19 -32.52 -1.77 0.34
CA TYR A 19 -31.10 -2.04 0.59
C TYR A 19 -30.33 -0.75 0.96
N PRO A 20 -30.70 -0.07 2.06
CA PRO A 20 -30.08 1.19 2.44
C PRO A 20 -28.67 1.01 2.98
N PHE A 21 -28.23 -0.21 3.31
CA PHE A 21 -26.95 -0.50 3.95
C PHE A 21 -26.24 -1.65 3.25
N THR A 22 -24.97 -1.47 2.91
CA THR A 22 -24.13 -2.53 2.35
C THR A 22 -22.70 -2.40 2.84
N PRO A 23 -22.23 -3.33 3.70
CA PRO A 23 -20.80 -3.47 3.97
C PRO A 23 -20.07 -3.96 2.72
N TYR A 24 -18.88 -3.43 2.52
CA TYR A 24 -17.95 -3.86 1.49
C TYR A 24 -16.55 -3.99 2.08
N ILE A 25 -15.76 -4.87 1.46
CA ILE A 25 -14.34 -4.99 1.73
C ILE A 25 -13.57 -4.70 0.46
N THR A 26 -12.39 -4.13 0.63
CA THR A 26 -11.49 -3.74 -0.43
C THR A 26 -10.21 -4.51 -0.22
N LEU A 27 -9.77 -5.29 -1.21
CA LEU A 27 -8.53 -6.05 -1.15
C LEU A 27 -7.69 -5.66 -2.36
N GLY A 28 -6.42 -5.34 -2.14
CA GLY A 28 -5.52 -5.06 -3.24
C GLY A 28 -4.11 -5.54 -2.99
N VAL A 29 -3.33 -5.48 -4.05
CA VAL A 29 -1.90 -5.74 -4.06
C VAL A 29 -1.23 -4.68 -4.92
N GLY A 30 -0.14 -4.12 -4.41
CA GLY A 30 0.62 -3.10 -5.10
C GLY A 30 2.11 -3.30 -4.94
N THR A 31 2.85 -2.85 -5.94
CA THR A 31 4.31 -2.74 -5.89
C THR A 31 4.69 -1.27 -5.89
N PHE A 32 5.63 -0.93 -5.04
CA PHE A 32 6.20 0.41 -4.92
C PHE A 32 7.69 0.33 -5.24
N ASN A 33 8.14 1.13 -6.20
CA ASN A 33 9.57 1.33 -6.44
C ASN A 33 10.02 2.53 -5.62
N TYR A 34 11.04 2.36 -4.80
CA TYR A 34 11.63 3.45 -4.02
C TYR A 34 13.14 3.46 -4.21
N ASP A 35 13.66 4.64 -4.59
CA ASP A 35 15.09 4.87 -4.81
C ASP A 35 15.56 5.97 -3.84
N PRO A 36 16.02 5.61 -2.63
CA PRO A 36 16.43 6.60 -1.64
C PRO A 36 17.70 7.30 -2.11
N TYR A 37 17.65 8.64 -2.17
CA TYR A 37 18.78 9.50 -2.52
C TYR A 37 18.99 10.56 -1.43
N ALA A 38 20.24 10.95 -1.22
CA ALA A 38 20.61 12.07 -0.37
C ALA A 38 21.27 13.16 -1.22
N PHE A 39 21.07 14.41 -0.84
CA PHE A 39 21.83 15.53 -1.40
C PHE A 39 23.02 15.83 -0.49
N LEU A 40 24.22 15.80 -1.04
CA LEU A 40 25.44 16.22 -0.35
C LEU A 40 26.13 17.25 -1.24
N ASN A 41 26.37 18.45 -0.71
CA ASN A 41 26.99 19.57 -1.45
C ASN A 41 26.36 19.86 -2.82
N GLY A 42 25.03 19.79 -2.93
CA GLY A 42 24.31 20.07 -4.19
C GLY A 42 24.35 18.95 -5.23
N GLN A 43 25.03 17.84 -4.96
CA GLN A 43 25.02 16.64 -5.81
C GLN A 43 24.10 15.57 -5.24
N LYS A 44 23.36 14.91 -6.15
CA LYS A 44 22.44 13.81 -5.82
C LYS A 44 23.22 12.51 -5.72
N TYR A 45 23.31 11.96 -4.52
CA TYR A 45 23.95 10.68 -4.24
C TYR A 45 22.90 9.60 -3.95
N PHE A 46 22.95 8.51 -4.72
CA PHE A 46 22.09 7.35 -4.47
C PHE A 46 22.67 6.51 -3.33
N LEU A 47 22.00 6.52 -2.18
CA LEU A 47 22.45 5.86 -0.95
C LEU A 47 22.64 4.35 -1.13
N ARG A 48 21.87 3.73 -2.04
CA ARG A 48 21.96 2.30 -2.35
C ARG A 48 23.29 1.87 -2.95
N LYS A 49 23.89 2.69 -3.82
CA LYS A 49 25.19 2.34 -4.44
C LYS A 49 26.36 2.54 -3.48
N LEU A 50 26.16 3.34 -2.44
CA LEU A 50 27.20 3.72 -1.48
C LEU A 50 27.33 2.75 -0.31
N GLY A 51 26.44 1.74 -0.18
CA GLY A 51 26.59 0.66 0.78
C GLY A 51 26.69 1.13 2.24
N THR A 52 26.05 2.25 2.58
CA THR A 52 26.21 2.98 3.86
C THR A 52 25.72 2.22 5.10
N GLU A 53 25.21 1.00 4.93
CA GLU A 53 24.79 0.07 5.99
C GLU A 53 25.73 -1.15 6.14
N GLY A 54 26.94 -1.11 5.54
CA GLY A 54 27.92 -2.19 5.61
C GLY A 54 27.64 -3.36 4.66
N GLN A 55 26.92 -3.10 3.57
CA GLN A 55 26.60 -4.09 2.54
C GLN A 55 27.83 -4.27 1.62
N GLY A 56 28.45 -5.46 1.62
CA GLY A 56 29.58 -5.80 0.76
C GLY A 56 30.99 -5.57 1.33
N THR A 57 31.13 -5.24 2.62
CA THR A 57 32.44 -5.15 3.31
C THR A 57 32.86 -6.54 3.80
N ALA A 58 34.17 -6.83 3.85
CA ALA A 58 34.75 -8.10 4.32
C ALA A 58 34.29 -8.54 5.74
N THR A 59 33.72 -7.61 6.52
CA THR A 59 33.16 -7.86 7.85
C THR A 59 31.75 -8.51 7.81
N TYR A 60 31.00 -8.39 6.70
CA TYR A 60 29.64 -8.94 6.55
C TYR A 60 29.34 -9.37 5.08
N PRO A 61 29.92 -10.49 4.60
CA PRO A 61 29.81 -10.93 3.21
C PRO A 61 28.39 -11.32 2.76
N ASP A 62 27.49 -11.64 3.70
CA ASP A 62 26.13 -12.12 3.38
C ASP A 62 25.06 -11.02 3.26
N ARG A 63 25.41 -9.75 3.48
CA ARG A 63 24.45 -8.63 3.45
C ARG A 63 24.14 -8.19 2.03
N LYS A 64 23.08 -8.77 1.47
CA LYS A 64 22.56 -8.41 0.15
C LYS A 64 22.03 -6.97 0.13
N PRO A 65 22.18 -6.24 -0.98
CA PRO A 65 21.65 -4.90 -1.11
C PRO A 65 20.12 -4.88 -1.06
N TYR A 66 19.58 -3.80 -0.49
CA TYR A 66 18.15 -3.65 -0.31
C TYR A 66 17.41 -3.63 -1.66
N SER A 67 16.26 -4.33 -1.73
CA SER A 67 15.41 -4.36 -2.92
C SER A 67 14.67 -3.04 -3.09
N ASN A 68 14.78 -2.41 -4.26
CA ASN A 68 14.08 -1.14 -4.57
C ASN A 68 12.57 -1.34 -4.73
N GLN A 69 12.13 -2.61 -4.78
CA GLN A 69 10.73 -2.99 -4.90
C GLN A 69 10.21 -3.41 -3.53
N ALA A 70 9.21 -2.68 -3.03
CA ALA A 70 8.41 -3.01 -1.86
C ALA A 70 7.02 -3.49 -2.30
N PHE A 71 6.46 -4.46 -1.58
CA PHE A 71 5.09 -4.91 -1.79
C PHE A 71 4.17 -4.25 -0.76
N CYS A 72 2.96 -3.97 -1.18
CA CYS A 72 1.92 -3.38 -0.34
C CYS A 72 0.64 -4.15 -0.54
N PHE A 73 -0.03 -4.44 0.57
CA PHE A 73 -1.31 -5.12 0.58
C PHE A 73 -2.33 -4.17 1.23
N PRO A 74 -3.00 -3.30 0.43
CA PRO A 74 -4.10 -2.51 0.94
C PRO A 74 -5.29 -3.42 1.26
N LEU A 75 -5.70 -3.41 2.52
CA LEU A 75 -6.88 -4.07 3.04
C LEU A 75 -7.82 -3.00 3.59
N GLY A 76 -9.01 -2.90 3.03
CA GLY A 76 -10.03 -1.94 3.43
C GLY A 76 -11.33 -2.64 3.79
N MET A 77 -12.09 -2.00 4.67
CA MET A 77 -13.49 -2.34 4.90
C MET A 77 -14.29 -1.06 5.04
N GLY A 78 -15.53 -1.08 4.59
CA GLY A 78 -16.38 0.08 4.62
C GLY A 78 -17.85 -0.29 4.61
N VAL A 79 -18.66 0.73 4.81
CA VAL A 79 -20.10 0.67 4.79
C VAL A 79 -20.59 1.73 3.83
N LYS A 80 -21.48 1.35 2.92
CA LYS A 80 -22.25 2.28 2.11
C LYS A 80 -23.66 2.38 2.70
N TYR A 81 -24.13 3.61 2.91
CA TYR A 81 -25.46 3.94 3.38
C TYR A 81 -26.18 4.86 2.39
N ASN A 82 -27.37 4.46 1.96
CA ASN A 82 -28.20 5.24 1.05
C ASN A 82 -29.21 6.07 1.86
N LEU A 83 -28.98 7.38 1.98
CA LEU A 83 -29.78 8.29 2.80
C LEU A 83 -31.04 8.77 2.06
N SER A 84 -31.01 8.79 0.72
CA SER A 84 -32.11 9.22 -0.15
C SER A 84 -31.87 8.70 -1.56
N LYS A 85 -32.87 8.68 -2.44
CA LYS A 85 -32.74 8.16 -3.82
C LYS A 85 -31.56 8.74 -4.63
N ASN A 86 -31.07 9.91 -4.23
CA ASN A 86 -29.98 10.63 -4.88
C ASN A 86 -28.73 10.84 -4.01
N ILE A 87 -28.75 10.44 -2.73
CA ILE A 87 -27.64 10.73 -1.79
C ILE A 87 -27.18 9.43 -1.13
N ASN A 88 -25.91 9.08 -1.40
CA ASN A 88 -25.24 7.94 -0.81
C ASN A 88 -24.06 8.42 0.03
N LEU A 89 -24.00 7.97 1.28
CA LEU A 89 -22.88 8.14 2.19
C LEU A 89 -22.04 6.85 2.17
N ALA A 90 -20.73 6.97 2.17
CA ALA A 90 -19.83 5.83 2.27
C ALA A 90 -18.77 6.12 3.33
N PHE A 91 -18.65 5.24 4.31
CA PHE A 91 -17.59 5.24 5.29
C PHE A 91 -16.62 4.11 4.96
N GLU A 92 -15.32 4.41 4.93
CA GLU A 92 -14.28 3.42 4.62
C GLU A 92 -13.11 3.56 5.59
N ILE A 93 -12.59 2.42 6.04
CA ILE A 93 -11.36 2.31 6.81
C ILE A 93 -10.40 1.46 5.99
N LYS A 94 -9.26 2.04 5.59
CA LYS A 94 -8.18 1.35 4.88
C LYS A 94 -6.97 1.18 5.78
N LYS A 95 -6.44 -0.04 5.82
CA LYS A 95 -5.13 -0.35 6.36
C LYS A 95 -4.24 -0.86 5.22
N SER A 96 -3.16 -0.13 4.94
CA SER A 96 -2.17 -0.55 3.97
C SER A 96 -0.94 -1.09 4.69
N GLU A 97 -0.72 -2.39 4.64
CA GLU A 97 0.48 -3.01 5.19
C GLU A 97 1.56 -3.01 4.11
N ILE A 98 2.68 -2.32 4.37
CA ILE A 98 3.80 -2.23 3.45
C ILE A 98 4.84 -3.24 3.92
N SER A 99 4.93 -4.36 3.21
CA SER A 99 5.96 -5.37 3.45
C SER A 99 7.22 -4.96 2.71
N ILE A 100 8.12 -4.31 3.45
CA ILE A 100 9.47 -4.08 2.98
C ILE A 100 10.30 -5.29 3.40
N LYS A 101 11.00 -5.94 2.45
CA LYS A 101 11.97 -7.01 2.76
C LYS A 101 13.08 -6.44 3.61
N LYS A 102 12.89 -6.43 4.93
CA LYS A 102 13.90 -6.07 5.91
C LYS A 102 14.87 -7.24 5.97
N ILE A 103 16.04 -7.08 5.38
CA ILE A 103 17.14 -8.02 5.55
C ILE A 103 17.50 -7.97 7.04
N ARG A 104 17.38 -9.12 7.71
CA ARG A 104 17.75 -9.27 9.11
C ARG A 104 19.28 -9.09 9.20
N ILE A 105 19.69 -8.13 10.02
CA ILE A 105 21.08 -7.71 10.28
C ILE A 105 21.83 -8.82 11.02
#